data_AF-A0A383VWU6-F1
#
_entry.id   AF-A0A383VWU6-F1
#
_cell.length_a   1.000
_cell.length_b   1.000
_cell.length_c   1.000
_cell.angle_alpha   90.00
_cell.angle_beta   90.00
_cell.angle_gamma   90.00
#
_symmetry.space_group_name_H-M   'P 1'
#
loop_
_entity.id
_entity.type
_entity.pdbx_description
1 polymer ?
#
loop_
_entity_poly.entity_id
_entity_poly.type
_entity_poly.pdbx_seq_one_letter_code
_entity_poly.pdbx_strand_id
1 'polypeptide(L)'
;MDVEPIYCAEQIVVPSDLAGVLKAFTKEFIRSQPSNVIQFSAEYFANLAAQASSLHAVSPPSRQQLHQAYAQLQDTPTAPLADVNIACQAAGISDDTLQRVVAAGRIDTSKAVRVLEVLLLLLLTMSCETFAGTVQGIFEVFGSSSSNSSRDNVLPVADFLALLGHLAAYDSDVSAALQQQVAEALSGQLDTDYKGLLAIPALADKLA
;
A
#
# COMPACT_ATOMS: atom_id res chain seq x y z
N MET A 1 -58.41 17.13 11.06
CA MET A 1 -57.71 16.01 11.72
C MET A 1 -56.33 16.00 11.12
N ASP A 2 -55.38 16.60 11.83
CA ASP A 2 -54.00 16.69 11.37
C ASP A 2 -53.35 15.32 11.62
N VAL A 3 -52.91 14.68 10.53
CA VAL A 3 -52.25 13.38 10.58
C VAL A 3 -50.81 13.65 11.02
N GLU A 4 -50.58 13.68 12.32
CA GLU A 4 -49.23 13.70 12.86
C GLU A 4 -48.51 12.39 12.54
N PRO A 5 -47.30 12.42 11.94
CA PRO A 5 -46.53 11.23 11.66
C PRO A 5 -46.24 10.42 12.93
N ILE A 6 -46.51 9.11 12.91
CA ILE A 6 -46.35 8.18 14.05
C ILE A 6 -44.88 8.05 14.51
N TYR A 7 -43.92 8.49 13.70
CA TYR A 7 -42.48 8.37 13.98
C TYR A 7 -41.85 9.74 14.25
N CYS A 8 -41.08 9.84 15.34
CA CYS A 8 -40.31 11.03 15.68
C CYS A 8 -39.05 11.14 14.81
N ALA A 9 -38.62 12.36 14.45
CA ALA A 9 -37.47 12.61 13.58
C ALA A 9 -36.15 11.96 14.05
N GLU A 10 -36.01 11.73 15.36
CA GLU A 10 -34.84 11.08 15.98
C GLU A 10 -34.74 9.57 15.66
N GLN A 11 -35.83 8.93 15.23
CA GLN A 11 -35.87 7.50 14.91
C GLN A 11 -35.44 7.18 13.48
N ILE A 12 -35.41 8.18 12.59
CA ILE A 12 -35.05 8.03 11.18
C ILE A 12 -33.67 8.66 10.98
N VAL A 13 -32.62 7.84 11.09
CA VAL A 13 -31.24 8.25 10.80
C VAL A 13 -31.04 8.24 9.28
N VAL A 14 -31.14 9.41 8.65
CA VAL A 14 -30.84 9.58 7.23
C VAL A 14 -29.32 9.69 7.05
N PRO A 15 -28.69 8.86 6.21
CA PRO A 15 -27.26 8.99 5.91
C PRO A 15 -26.95 10.36 5.29
N SER A 16 -25.85 11.01 5.71
CA SER A 16 -25.44 12.34 5.24
C SER A 16 -25.29 12.42 3.71
N ASP A 17 -24.85 11.33 3.10
CA ASP A 17 -24.45 11.30 1.69
C ASP A 17 -25.62 10.93 0.75
N LEU A 18 -26.74 10.45 1.31
CA LEU A 18 -27.89 9.99 0.54
C LEU A 18 -28.45 11.09 -0.37
N ALA A 19 -28.54 12.32 0.15
CA ALA A 19 -29.02 13.47 -0.61
C ALA A 19 -28.13 13.77 -1.83
N GLY A 20 -26.80 13.60 -1.68
CA GLY A 20 -25.84 13.78 -2.76
C GLY A 20 -26.00 12.72 -3.85
N VAL A 21 -26.13 11.45 -3.47
CA VAL A 21 -26.33 10.32 -4.40
C VAL A 21 -27.61 10.49 -5.21
N LEU A 22 -28.73 10.83 -4.56
CA LEU A 22 -30.01 11.05 -5.23
C LEU A 22 -29.97 12.24 -6.19
N LYS A 23 -29.28 13.32 -5.82
CA LYS A 23 -29.10 14.49 -6.68
C LYS A 23 -28.30 14.16 -7.95
N ALA A 24 -27.21 13.41 -7.82
CA ALA A 24 -26.39 12.99 -8.95
C ALA A 24 -27.17 12.09 -9.92
N PHE A 25 -27.87 11.08 -9.38
CA PHE A 25 -28.74 10.21 -10.16
C PHE A 25 -29.83 11.00 -10.91
N THR A 26 -30.53 11.90 -10.22
CA THR A 26 -31.61 12.70 -10.82
C THR A 26 -31.09 13.58 -11.95
N LYS A 27 -29.90 14.18 -11.79
CA LYS A 27 -29.27 14.99 -12.84
C LYS A 27 -28.96 14.17 -14.09
N GLU A 28 -28.39 12.98 -13.91
CA GLU A 28 -28.08 12.08 -15.03
C GLU A 28 -29.35 11.54 -15.69
N PHE A 29 -30.37 11.21 -14.91
CA PHE A 29 -31.67 10.78 -15.41
C PHE A 29 -32.37 11.84 -16.28
N ILE A 30 -32.37 13.09 -15.84
CA ILE A 30 -32.94 14.22 -16.61
C ILE A 30 -32.15 14.45 -17.91
N ARG A 31 -30.82 14.27 -17.86
CA ARG A 31 -29.93 14.45 -19.02
C ARG A 31 -30.11 13.36 -20.07
N SER A 32 -30.23 12.11 -19.65
CA SER A 32 -30.31 10.95 -20.54
C SER A 32 -31.72 10.69 -21.09
N GLN A 33 -32.76 11.21 -20.42
CA GLN A 33 -34.18 11.00 -20.76
C GLN A 33 -34.48 9.57 -21.21
N PRO A 34 -34.22 8.57 -20.35
CA PRO A 34 -34.32 7.17 -20.75
C PRO A 34 -35.78 6.76 -20.94
N SER A 35 -36.03 5.91 -21.93
CA SER A 35 -37.36 5.34 -22.18
C SER A 35 -37.79 4.35 -21.10
N ASN A 36 -36.84 3.66 -20.47
CA ASN A 36 -37.08 2.71 -19.39
C ASN A 36 -36.36 3.13 -18.10
N VAL A 37 -37.15 3.59 -17.13
CA VAL A 37 -36.66 4.09 -15.84
C VAL A 37 -35.96 3.00 -15.03
N ILE A 38 -36.55 1.81 -14.96
CA ILE A 38 -36.05 0.72 -14.11
C ILE A 38 -34.71 0.23 -14.64
N GLN A 39 -34.63 0.01 -15.96
CA GLN A 39 -33.40 -0.45 -16.59
C GLN A 39 -32.27 0.58 -16.44
N PHE A 40 -32.54 1.85 -16.75
CA PHE A 40 -31.56 2.91 -16.57
C PHE A 40 -31.09 3.03 -15.12
N SER A 41 -32.00 2.91 -14.15
CA SER A 41 -31.64 2.98 -12.72
C SER A 41 -30.73 1.81 -12.33
N ALA A 42 -31.07 0.60 -12.74
CA ALA A 42 -30.27 -0.60 -12.45
C ALA A 42 -28.86 -0.47 -13.05
N GLU A 43 -28.76 -0.06 -14.30
CA GLU A 43 -27.48 0.14 -14.99
C GLU A 43 -26.66 1.28 -14.36
N TYR A 44 -27.29 2.42 -14.04
CA TYR A 44 -26.62 3.55 -13.40
C TYR A 44 -26.02 3.17 -12.06
N PHE A 45 -26.80 2.55 -11.17
CA PHE A 45 -26.30 2.15 -9.85
C PHE A 45 -25.33 0.98 -9.92
N ALA A 46 -25.48 0.04 -10.86
CA ALA A 46 -24.49 -1.01 -11.09
C ALA A 46 -23.14 -0.42 -11.54
N ASN A 47 -23.15 0.55 -12.46
CA ASN A 47 -21.94 1.24 -12.92
C ASN A 47 -21.32 2.10 -11.82
N LEU A 48 -22.14 2.78 -11.01
CA LEU A 48 -21.66 3.55 -9.87
C LEU A 48 -21.07 2.65 -8.80
N ALA A 49 -21.68 1.49 -8.54
CA ALA A 49 -21.16 0.48 -7.62
C ALA A 49 -19.85 -0.13 -8.15
N ALA A 50 -19.74 -0.47 -9.45
CA ALA A 50 -18.51 -0.99 -10.02
C ALA A 50 -17.35 0.03 -9.98
N GLN A 51 -17.65 1.31 -10.28
CA GLN A 51 -16.68 2.40 -10.12
C GLN A 51 -16.32 2.61 -8.65
N ALA A 52 -17.29 2.58 -7.75
CA ALA A 52 -17.06 2.65 -6.32
C ALA A 52 -16.26 1.44 -5.84
N SER A 53 -16.47 0.22 -6.32
CA SER A 53 -15.69 -0.99 -6.03
C SER A 53 -14.27 -0.90 -6.57
N SER A 54 -14.05 -0.22 -7.68
CA SER A 54 -12.69 0.14 -8.12
C SER A 54 -11.99 1.12 -7.16
N LEU A 55 -12.76 1.84 -6.34
CA LEU A 55 -12.29 2.75 -5.29
C LEU A 55 -12.45 2.16 -3.86
N HIS A 56 -13.19 1.06 -3.69
CA HIS A 56 -13.55 0.50 -2.39
C HIS A 56 -12.40 -0.39 -1.94
N ALA A 57 -11.51 0.25 -1.20
CA ALA A 57 -10.65 -0.31 -0.17
C ALA A 57 -10.26 -1.76 -0.43
N VAL A 58 -9.30 -1.93 -1.35
CA VAL A 58 -8.23 -2.86 -1.03
C VAL A 58 -7.78 -2.50 0.38
N SER A 59 -8.10 -3.37 1.35
CA SER A 59 -7.54 -3.19 2.69
C SER A 59 -6.03 -3.20 2.49
N PRO A 60 -5.34 -2.12 2.86
CA PRO A 60 -3.91 -2.12 2.71
C PRO A 60 -3.38 -3.26 3.60
N PRO A 61 -2.39 -4.03 3.13
CA PRO A 61 -1.94 -5.25 3.81
C PRO A 61 -1.25 -4.91 5.12
N SER A 62 -1.60 -5.54 6.23
CA SER A 62 -0.96 -5.22 7.51
C SER A 62 0.53 -5.58 7.50
N ARG A 63 1.34 -4.90 8.34
CA ARG A 63 2.79 -5.19 8.46
C ARG A 63 3.08 -6.67 8.75
N GLN A 64 2.22 -7.32 9.55
CA GLN A 64 2.35 -8.74 9.85
C GLN A 64 2.12 -9.62 8.60
N GLN A 65 1.16 -9.25 7.75
CA GLN A 65 0.92 -9.98 6.50
C GLN A 65 2.09 -9.82 5.52
N LEU A 66 2.66 -8.63 5.43
CA LEU A 66 3.85 -8.38 4.60
C LEU A 66 5.07 -9.16 5.11
N HIS A 67 5.29 -9.18 6.43
CA HIS A 67 6.37 -9.96 7.03
C HIS A 67 6.18 -11.47 6.77
N GLN A 68 4.96 -11.97 6.88
CA GLN A 68 4.66 -13.38 6.60
C GLN A 68 4.88 -13.73 5.11
N ALA A 69 4.47 -12.86 4.19
CA ALA A 69 4.73 -13.04 2.76
C ALA A 69 6.23 -12.99 2.45
N TYR A 70 6.97 -12.08 3.09
CA TYR A 70 8.43 -12.00 2.96
C TYR A 70 9.12 -13.25 3.49
N ALA A 71 8.75 -13.75 4.66
CA ALA A 71 9.35 -14.95 5.26
C ALA A 71 9.23 -16.20 4.36
N GLN A 72 8.19 -16.28 3.53
CA GLN A 72 8.02 -17.37 2.56
C GLN A 72 8.93 -17.24 1.33
N LEU A 73 9.41 -16.03 1.03
CA LEU A 73 10.17 -15.70 -0.17
C LEU A 73 11.58 -15.16 0.11
N GLN A 74 12.00 -15.11 1.37
CA GLN A 74 13.27 -14.50 1.81
C GLN A 74 14.49 -15.10 1.09
N ASP A 75 14.46 -16.41 0.79
CA ASP A 75 15.56 -17.11 0.11
C ASP A 75 15.50 -16.96 -1.42
N THR A 76 14.46 -16.29 -1.94
CA THR A 76 14.18 -16.18 -3.38
C THR A 76 14.20 -14.72 -3.82
N PRO A 77 15.34 -14.19 -4.30
CA PRO A 77 15.46 -12.78 -4.67
C PRO A 77 14.60 -12.40 -5.88
N THR A 78 14.36 -13.36 -6.79
CA THR A 78 13.51 -13.19 -7.97
C THR A 78 12.58 -14.38 -8.14
N ALA A 79 11.28 -14.12 -8.28
CA ALA A 79 10.24 -15.13 -8.43
C ALA A 79 9.25 -14.71 -9.53
N PRO A 80 8.59 -15.65 -10.23
CA PRO A 80 7.46 -15.28 -11.09
C PRO A 80 6.34 -14.68 -10.25
N LEU A 81 5.57 -13.75 -10.83
CA LEU A 81 4.49 -13.06 -10.10
C LEU A 81 3.47 -14.03 -9.51
N ALA A 82 3.26 -15.20 -10.14
CA ALA A 82 2.38 -16.23 -9.63
C ALA A 82 2.81 -16.75 -8.25
N ASP A 83 4.11 -16.97 -8.04
CA ASP A 83 4.64 -17.46 -6.76
C ASP A 83 4.55 -16.37 -5.69
N VAL A 84 4.79 -15.11 -6.07
CA VAL A 84 4.58 -13.95 -5.18
C VAL A 84 3.11 -13.82 -4.80
N ASN A 85 2.19 -14.00 -5.74
CA ASN A 85 0.76 -13.97 -5.47
C ASN A 85 0.34 -15.10 -4.52
N ILE A 86 0.86 -16.32 -4.71
CA ILE A 86 0.61 -17.44 -3.78
C ILE A 86 1.06 -17.08 -2.37
N ALA A 87 2.26 -16.51 -2.20
CA ALA A 87 2.76 -16.10 -0.89
C ALA A 87 1.94 -14.96 -0.27
N CYS A 88 1.55 -13.97 -1.07
CA CYS A 88 0.67 -12.87 -0.66
C CYS A 88 -0.70 -13.39 -0.21
N GLN A 89 -1.32 -14.30 -0.96
CA GLN A 89 -2.60 -14.92 -0.61
C GLN A 89 -2.49 -15.77 0.66
N ALA A 90 -1.40 -16.51 0.83
CA ALA A 90 -1.14 -17.29 2.04
C ALA A 90 -1.01 -16.39 3.29
N ALA A 91 -0.55 -15.15 3.12
CA ALA A 91 -0.51 -14.13 4.17
C ALA A 91 -1.82 -13.33 4.30
N GLY A 92 -2.84 -13.62 3.48
CA GLY A 92 -4.14 -12.93 3.50
C GLY A 92 -4.15 -11.56 2.79
N ILE A 93 -3.19 -11.32 1.90
CA ILE A 93 -3.18 -10.16 0.99
C ILE A 93 -3.98 -10.51 -0.26
N SER A 94 -4.91 -9.63 -0.65
CA SER A 94 -5.78 -9.88 -1.80
C SER A 94 -5.01 -9.77 -3.13
N ASP A 95 -5.39 -10.57 -4.13
CA ASP A 95 -4.83 -10.47 -5.49
C ASP A 95 -5.09 -9.08 -6.08
N ASP A 96 -6.25 -8.47 -5.81
CA ASP A 96 -6.56 -7.11 -6.23
C ASP A 96 -5.56 -6.07 -5.67
N THR A 97 -5.07 -6.26 -4.44
CA THR A 97 -3.98 -5.44 -3.88
C THR A 97 -2.72 -5.58 -4.73
N LEU A 98 -2.31 -6.81 -4.98
CA LEU A 98 -1.06 -7.11 -5.68
C LEU A 98 -1.09 -6.61 -7.12
N GLN A 99 -2.18 -6.83 -7.85
CA GLN A 99 -2.35 -6.37 -9.22
C GLN A 99 -2.26 -4.84 -9.32
N ARG A 100 -2.85 -4.10 -8.38
CA ARG A 100 -2.75 -2.64 -8.34
C ARG A 100 -1.33 -2.18 -8.10
N VAL A 101 -0.62 -2.83 -7.18
CA VAL A 101 0.77 -2.50 -6.89
C VAL A 101 1.67 -2.75 -8.09
N VAL A 102 1.50 -3.89 -8.76
CA VAL A 102 2.22 -4.24 -9.98
C VAL A 102 1.94 -3.23 -11.10
N ALA A 103 0.67 -2.83 -11.27
CA ALA A 103 0.28 -1.81 -12.24
C ALA A 103 0.87 -0.42 -11.91
N ALA A 104 0.89 -0.04 -10.63
CA ALA A 104 1.44 1.23 -10.17
C ALA A 104 2.96 1.29 -10.30
N GLY A 105 3.65 0.20 -9.95
CA GLY A 105 5.11 0.06 -10.05
C GLY A 105 5.62 -0.18 -11.48
N ARG A 106 4.74 -0.27 -12.48
CA ARG A 106 5.08 -0.58 -13.88
C ARG A 106 5.97 -1.82 -14.00
N ILE A 107 5.74 -2.81 -13.15
CA ILE A 107 6.55 -4.02 -13.10
C ILE A 107 6.29 -4.86 -14.35
N ASP A 108 7.35 -5.28 -15.02
CA ASP A 108 7.26 -6.18 -16.17
C ASP A 108 6.91 -7.60 -15.71
N THR A 109 5.63 -7.95 -15.76
CA THR A 109 5.10 -9.25 -15.37
C THR A 109 5.47 -10.38 -16.33
N SER A 110 6.09 -10.07 -17.47
CA SER A 110 6.56 -11.08 -18.44
C SER A 110 7.84 -11.79 -17.98
N LYS A 111 8.53 -11.26 -16.97
CA LYS A 111 9.79 -11.79 -16.42
C LYS A 111 9.67 -12.10 -14.94
N ALA A 112 10.68 -12.79 -14.41
CA ALA A 112 10.82 -12.95 -12.97
C ALA A 112 10.93 -11.57 -12.31
N VAL A 113 10.11 -11.35 -11.29
CA VAL A 113 10.00 -10.08 -10.59
C VAL A 113 10.89 -10.12 -9.35
N ARG A 114 11.49 -8.99 -8.98
CA ARG A 114 12.23 -8.85 -7.73
C ARG A 114 11.24 -8.83 -6.57
N VAL A 115 11.35 -9.82 -5.68
CA VAL A 115 10.42 -9.98 -4.55
C VAL A 115 10.44 -8.74 -3.65
N LEU A 116 11.64 -8.25 -3.34
CA LEU A 116 11.83 -7.05 -2.50
C LEU A 116 11.15 -5.82 -3.08
N GLU A 117 11.17 -5.63 -4.40
CA GLU A 117 10.53 -4.48 -5.06
C GLU A 117 9.01 -4.52 -4.93
N VAL A 118 8.39 -5.70 -5.14
CA VAL A 118 6.94 -5.88 -5.03
C VAL A 118 6.48 -5.67 -3.59
N LEU A 119 7.18 -6.28 -2.63
CA LEU A 119 6.84 -6.15 -1.21
C LEU A 119 7.09 -4.73 -0.69
N LEU A 120 8.12 -4.04 -1.19
CA LEU A 120 8.35 -2.62 -0.90
C LEU A 120 7.20 -1.77 -1.42
N LEU A 121 6.73 -2.00 -2.65
CA LEU A 121 5.61 -1.24 -3.19
C LEU A 121 4.30 -1.54 -2.43
N LEU A 122 4.10 -2.79 -1.99
CA LEU A 122 3.00 -3.12 -1.08
C LEU A 122 3.13 -2.39 0.27
N LEU A 123 4.34 -2.27 0.82
CA LEU A 123 4.59 -1.45 2.00
C LEU A 123 4.26 0.03 1.74
N LEU A 124 4.60 0.58 0.57
CA LEU A 124 4.25 1.96 0.19
C LEU A 124 2.72 2.17 0.09
N THR A 125 1.94 1.14 -0.22
CA THR A 125 0.45 1.24 -0.22
C THR A 125 -0.17 1.41 1.17
N MET A 126 0.59 1.14 2.25
CA MET A 126 0.13 1.32 3.63
C MET A 126 0.09 2.79 4.08
N SER A 127 0.32 3.76 3.20
CA SER A 127 0.42 5.18 3.54
C SER A 127 1.54 5.43 4.56
N CYS A 128 2.77 5.07 4.23
CA CYS A 128 3.91 5.63 4.95
C CYS A 128 3.95 7.14 4.65
N GLU A 129 3.36 7.94 5.54
CA GLU A 129 3.22 9.40 5.37
C GLU A 129 4.57 10.12 5.37
N THR A 130 5.63 9.46 5.86
CA THR A 130 6.99 10.00 5.97
C THR A 130 8.04 9.01 5.50
N PHE A 131 9.18 9.55 5.03
CA PHE A 131 10.37 8.77 4.71
C PHE A 131 10.84 7.94 5.91
N ALA A 132 10.88 8.54 7.11
CA ALA A 132 11.16 7.86 8.37
C ALA A 132 10.25 6.64 8.62
N GLY A 133 8.94 6.80 8.42
CA GLY A 133 7.97 5.71 8.58
C GLY A 133 8.14 4.59 7.55
N THR A 134 8.56 4.93 6.34
CA THR A 134 8.89 3.95 5.28
C THR A 134 10.12 3.14 5.66
N VAL A 135 11.20 3.82 6.08
CA VAL A 135 12.46 3.18 6.48
C VAL A 135 12.24 2.31 7.73
N GLN A 136 11.51 2.79 8.73
CA GLN A 136 11.14 1.96 9.88
C GLN A 136 10.30 0.74 9.46
N GLY A 137 9.33 0.94 8.56
CA GLY A 137 8.53 -0.16 8.00
C GLY A 137 9.37 -1.21 7.29
N ILE A 138 10.44 -0.80 6.60
CA ILE A 138 11.40 -1.72 5.95
C ILE A 138 12.05 -2.62 7.00
N PHE A 139 12.57 -2.07 8.11
CA PHE A 139 13.18 -2.89 9.16
C PHE A 139 12.15 -3.78 9.87
N GLU A 140 10.92 -3.32 10.04
CA GLU A 140 9.87 -4.13 10.66
C GLU A 140 9.39 -5.29 9.79
N VAL A 141 9.34 -5.10 8.47
CA VAL A 141 8.84 -6.12 7.53
C VAL A 141 9.96 -7.05 7.07
N PHE A 142 11.13 -6.51 6.73
CA PHE A 142 12.24 -7.27 6.12
C PHE A 142 13.35 -7.61 7.10
N GLY A 143 13.41 -6.94 8.25
CA GLY A 143 14.46 -7.17 9.23
C GLY A 143 14.26 -8.47 10.02
N SER A 144 15.37 -9.11 10.36
CA SER A 144 15.41 -10.25 11.27
C SER A 144 15.69 -9.77 12.69
N SER A 145 15.05 -10.40 13.69
CA SER A 145 15.33 -10.08 15.09
C SER A 145 16.74 -10.53 15.47
N SER A 146 17.60 -9.59 15.88
CA SER A 146 18.97 -9.91 16.33
C SER A 146 18.96 -10.53 17.74
N SER A 147 19.68 -11.63 17.91
CA SER A 147 19.73 -12.39 19.17
C SER A 147 20.50 -11.68 20.30
N ASN A 148 21.29 -10.64 19.97
CA ASN A 148 22.38 -10.20 20.86
C ASN A 148 22.23 -8.81 21.50
N SER A 149 21.20 -8.01 21.20
CA SER A 149 20.79 -6.88 22.07
C SER A 149 19.57 -6.14 21.52
N SER A 150 18.67 -5.75 22.42
CA SER A 150 17.66 -4.70 22.30
C SER A 150 16.83 -4.67 21.00
N ARG A 151 15.71 -5.43 20.94
CA ARG A 151 14.43 -5.17 20.22
C ARG A 151 14.43 -4.64 18.77
N ASP A 152 15.57 -4.37 18.16
CA ASP A 152 15.71 -3.67 16.91
C ASP A 152 15.92 -4.72 15.82
N ASN A 153 15.11 -4.64 14.77
CA ASN A 153 15.21 -5.53 13.64
C ASN A 153 16.39 -5.10 12.79
N VAL A 154 17.19 -6.09 12.40
CA VAL A 154 18.44 -5.89 11.66
C VAL A 154 18.24 -6.37 10.23
N LEU A 155 18.75 -5.60 9.27
CA LEU A 155 18.68 -5.92 7.85
C LEU A 155 20.09 -6.00 7.27
N PRO A 156 20.39 -6.97 6.40
CA PRO A 156 21.66 -6.99 5.68
C PRO A 156 21.85 -5.71 4.88
N VAL A 157 23.06 -5.14 4.92
CA VAL A 157 23.36 -3.87 4.23
C VAL A 157 23.09 -3.98 2.72
N ALA A 158 23.35 -5.15 2.12
CA ALA A 158 23.08 -5.40 0.71
C ALA A 158 21.58 -5.25 0.36
N ASP A 159 20.70 -5.80 1.19
CA ASP A 159 19.25 -5.74 0.98
C ASP A 159 18.72 -4.33 1.25
N PHE A 160 19.25 -3.66 2.28
CA PHE A 160 18.91 -2.26 2.55
C PHE A 160 19.28 -1.34 1.39
N LEU A 161 20.48 -1.47 0.84
CA LEU A 161 20.93 -0.67 -0.31
C LEU A 161 20.11 -0.98 -1.57
N ALA A 162 19.71 -2.24 -1.78
CA ALA A 162 18.81 -2.60 -2.87
C ALA A 162 17.44 -1.92 -2.70
N LEU A 163 16.84 -1.97 -1.50
CA LEU A 163 15.57 -1.33 -1.19
C LEU A 163 15.65 0.20 -1.31
N LEU A 164 16.75 0.82 -0.84
CA LEU A 164 17.00 2.26 -1.00
C LEU A 164 17.17 2.65 -2.48
N GLY A 165 17.79 1.77 -3.27
CA GLY A 165 17.86 1.85 -4.72
C GLY A 165 16.48 1.91 -5.37
N HIS A 166 15.60 1.00 -4.96
CA HIS A 166 14.22 0.96 -5.43
C HIS A 166 13.40 2.17 -4.96
N LEU A 167 13.57 2.63 -3.71
CA LEU A 167 12.91 3.84 -3.21
C LEU A 167 13.27 5.09 -4.03
N ALA A 168 14.52 5.25 -4.47
CA ALA A 168 14.91 6.41 -5.29
C ALA A 168 14.24 6.49 -6.66
N ALA A 169 13.68 5.38 -7.17
CA ALA A 169 12.87 5.42 -8.38
C ALA A 169 11.50 6.08 -8.15
N TYR A 170 11.01 6.08 -6.90
CA TYR A 170 9.69 6.58 -6.52
C TYR A 170 9.74 7.88 -5.71
N ASP A 171 10.85 8.13 -5.00
CA ASP A 171 11.04 9.30 -4.15
C ASP A 171 12.21 10.15 -4.65
N SER A 172 11.89 11.35 -5.13
CA SER A 172 12.89 12.33 -5.59
C SER A 172 13.81 12.83 -4.49
N ASP A 173 13.43 12.65 -3.22
CA ASP A 173 14.24 13.02 -2.06
C ASP A 173 15.40 12.07 -1.81
N VAL A 174 15.39 10.86 -2.40
CA VAL A 174 16.49 9.90 -2.36
C VAL A 174 17.39 10.11 -3.57
N SER A 175 18.24 11.14 -3.51
CA SER A 175 19.19 11.43 -4.58
C SER A 175 20.30 10.37 -4.70
N ALA A 176 20.91 10.24 -5.88
CA ALA A 176 22.09 9.40 -6.08
C ALA A 176 23.26 9.76 -5.14
N ALA A 177 23.38 11.04 -4.77
CA ALA A 177 24.37 11.49 -3.80
C ALA A 177 24.10 10.93 -2.40
N LEU A 178 22.83 10.87 -1.98
CA LEU A 178 22.43 10.25 -0.71
C LEU A 178 22.74 8.75 -0.73
N GLN A 179 22.39 8.04 -1.80
CA GLN A 179 22.70 6.61 -1.93
C GLN A 179 24.18 6.33 -1.82
N GLN A 180 25.02 7.15 -2.46
CA GLN A 180 26.47 6.99 -2.40
C GLN A 180 27.02 7.25 -0.99
N GLN A 181 26.56 8.32 -0.33
CA GLN A 181 26.97 8.63 1.05
C GLN A 181 26.56 7.53 2.04
N VAL A 182 25.37 6.96 1.88
CA VAL A 182 24.89 5.85 2.70
C VAL A 182 25.67 4.57 2.42
N ALA A 183 25.96 4.26 1.16
CA ALA A 183 26.78 3.11 0.78
C ALA A 183 28.22 3.21 1.30
N GLU A 184 28.80 4.42 1.28
CA GLU A 184 30.12 4.69 1.85
C GLU A 184 30.11 4.59 3.38
N ALA A 185 29.10 5.14 4.05
CA ALA A 185 28.98 5.11 5.51
C ALA A 185 28.74 3.69 6.06
N LEU A 186 28.03 2.85 5.31
CA LEU A 186 27.77 1.45 5.66
C LEU A 186 28.84 0.49 5.10
N SER A 187 29.87 1.01 4.42
CA SER A 187 30.92 0.17 3.84
C SER A 187 31.67 -0.60 4.93
N GLY A 188 31.64 -1.94 4.85
CA GLY A 188 32.28 -2.83 5.82
C GLY A 188 31.37 -3.34 6.95
N GLN A 189 30.11 -2.90 7.03
CA GLN A 189 29.10 -3.50 7.90
C GLN A 189 28.38 -4.63 7.15
N LEU A 190 28.13 -5.75 7.83
CA LEU A 190 27.31 -6.85 7.29
C LEU A 190 25.82 -6.51 7.40
N ASP A 191 25.47 -5.88 8.52
CA ASP A 191 24.14 -5.71 9.02
C ASP A 191 23.94 -4.27 9.53
N THR A 192 22.75 -3.72 9.35
CA THR A 192 22.39 -2.38 9.82
C THR A 192 21.04 -2.38 10.53
N ASP A 193 20.85 -1.43 11.44
CA ASP A 193 19.62 -1.19 12.20
C ASP A 193 19.15 0.26 12.04
N TYR A 194 17.91 0.54 12.42
CA TYR A 194 17.34 1.89 12.29
C TYR A 194 18.17 2.95 13.06
N LYS A 195 18.74 2.59 14.21
CA LYS A 195 19.59 3.49 15.00
C LYS A 195 20.95 3.73 14.34
N GLY A 196 21.53 2.73 13.70
CA GLY A 196 22.74 2.86 12.89
C GLY A 196 22.55 3.83 11.73
N LEU A 197 21.35 3.86 11.12
CA LEU A 197 21.03 4.84 10.08
C LEU A 197 20.89 6.28 10.62
N LEU A 198 20.36 6.47 11.83
CA LEU A 198 20.31 7.79 12.48
C LEU A 198 21.70 8.35 12.77
N ALA A 199 22.73 7.50 12.88
CA ALA A 199 24.11 7.94 13.05
C ALA A 199 24.73 8.50 11.75
N ILE A 200 24.10 8.29 10.59
CA ILE A 200 24.55 8.81 9.30
C ILE A 200 23.98 10.22 9.13
N PRO A 201 24.82 11.28 9.11
CA PRO A 201 24.34 12.66 9.07
C PRO A 201 23.40 12.96 7.89
N ALA A 202 23.67 12.36 6.73
CA ALA A 202 22.88 12.54 5.51
C ALA A 202 21.46 11.95 5.60
N LEU A 203 21.27 10.90 6.43
CA LEU A 203 19.97 10.30 6.68
C LEU A 203 19.30 10.85 7.93
N ALA A 204 20.08 11.27 8.94
CA ALA A 204 19.57 11.81 10.19
C ALA A 204 18.59 12.96 9.97
N ASP A 205 18.90 13.89 9.07
CA ASP A 205 18.03 15.04 8.75
C ASP A 205 16.71 14.65 8.08
N LYS A 206 16.65 13.47 7.43
CA LYS A 206 15.45 12.94 6.75
C LYS A 206 14.67 11.94 7.61
N LEU A 207 15.31 11.39 8.65
CA LEU A 207 14.75 10.39 9.56
C LEU A 207 14.29 10.98 10.90
N ALA A 208 14.65 12.24 11.20
CA ALA A 208 14.21 13.01 12.37
C ALA A 208 12.84 13.67 12.16
#